data_AF-A0A5P9F1H6-F1
#
_entry.id   AF-A0A5P9F1H6-F1
#
_cell.length_a   1.000
_cell.length_b   1.000
_cell.length_c   1.000
_cell.angle_alpha   90.00
_cell.angle_beta   90.00
_cell.angle_gamma   90.00
#
_symmetry.space_group_name_H-M   'P 1'
#
loop_
_entity.id
_entity.type
_entity.pdbx_description
1 polymer ?
#
loop_
_entity_poly.entity_id
_entity_poly.type
_entity_poly.pdbx_seq_one_letter_code
_entity_poly.pdbx_strand_id
1 'polypeptide(L)'
;MSKFNSTTIAIYGGALALVIGLIAFALNWNVWGGGMPGYKIFLFPGNLTLVYVWHPLLTEEIDFWPKLFLHSLGQFAVASVIVWLNTVTIRKLLAVRSL
;
A
#
# COMPACT_ATOMS: atom_id res chain seq x y z
N MET A 1 -15.69 12.94 18.78
CA MET A 1 -14.49 12.19 18.34
C MET A 1 -14.95 10.84 17.80
N SER A 2 -14.53 10.42 16.60
CA SER A 2 -14.99 9.14 16.05
C SER A 2 -14.56 7.98 16.96
N LYS A 3 -15.44 6.99 17.13
CA LYS A 3 -15.19 5.80 17.98
C LYS A 3 -14.00 4.93 17.51
N PHE A 4 -13.48 5.19 16.31
CA PHE A 4 -12.46 4.36 15.70
C PHE A 4 -11.06 4.75 16.19
N ASN A 5 -10.30 3.76 16.65
CA ASN A 5 -8.88 3.89 16.95
C ASN A 5 -8.10 4.16 15.65
N SER A 6 -7.08 5.01 15.70
CA SER A 6 -6.19 5.31 14.56
C SER A 6 -5.59 4.04 13.95
N THR A 7 -5.29 3.02 14.77
CA THR A 7 -4.79 1.73 14.29
C THR A 7 -5.84 0.98 13.45
N THR A 8 -7.10 1.00 13.85
CA THR A 8 -8.19 0.37 13.10
C THR A 8 -8.39 1.04 11.74
N ILE A 9 -8.36 2.37 11.70
CA ILE A 9 -8.43 3.14 10.45
C ILE A 9 -7.27 2.79 9.53
N ALA A 10 -6.06 2.67 10.08
CA ALA A 10 -4.86 2.30 9.35
C ALA A 10 -4.95 0.90 8.72
N ILE A 11 -5.40 -0.10 9.49
CA ILE A 11 -5.56 -1.48 9.01
C ILE A 11 -6.58 -1.54 7.87
N TYR A 12 -7.74 -0.89 8.02
CA TYR A 12 -8.73 -0.85 6.94
C TYR A 12 -8.23 -0.09 5.71
N GLY A 13 -7.50 1.02 5.91
CA GLY A 13 -6.86 1.75 4.82
C GLY A 13 -5.83 0.93 4.05
N GLY A 14 -5.00 0.17 4.76
CA GLY A 14 -4.04 -0.75 4.15
C GLY A 14 -4.70 -1.90 3.41
N ALA A 15 -5.75 -2.51 3.99
CA ALA A 15 -6.52 -3.57 3.34
C ALA A 15 -7.18 -3.07 2.05
N LEU A 16 -7.75 -1.86 2.08
CA LEU A 16 -8.34 -1.24 0.90
C LEU A 16 -7.29 -0.99 -0.19
N ALA A 17 -6.12 -0.46 0.17
CA ALA A 17 -5.03 -0.22 -0.76
C ALA A 17 -4.49 -1.53 -1.39
N LEU A 18 -4.46 -2.63 -0.62
CA LEU A 18 -4.13 -3.95 -1.11
C LEU A 18 -5.14 -4.44 -2.15
N VAL A 19 -6.44 -4.36 -1.83
CA VAL A 19 -7.51 -4.78 -2.76
C VAL A 19 -7.46 -3.98 -4.05
N ILE A 20 -7.32 -2.65 -3.97
CA ILE A 20 -7.17 -1.79 -5.15
C ILE A 20 -5.94 -2.18 -5.97
N GLY A 21 -4.81 -2.43 -5.30
CA GLY A 21 -3.59 -2.89 -5.97
C GLY A 21 -3.78 -4.21 -6.71
N LEU A 22 -4.39 -5.20 -6.07
CA LEU A 22 -4.67 -6.50 -6.69
C LEU A 22 -5.64 -6.39 -7.88
N ILE A 23 -6.67 -5.55 -7.78
CA ILE A 23 -7.59 -5.29 -8.88
C ILE A 23 -6.85 -4.62 -10.04
N ALA A 24 -6.06 -3.57 -9.78
CA ALA A 24 -5.28 -2.88 -10.79
C ALA A 24 -4.27 -3.81 -11.47
N PHE A 25 -3.61 -4.68 -10.70
CA PHE A 25 -2.71 -5.70 -11.22
C PHE A 25 -3.45 -6.70 -12.12
N ALA A 26 -4.59 -7.24 -11.66
CA ALA A 26 -5.39 -8.19 -12.42
C ALA A 26 -5.92 -7.59 -13.73
N LEU A 27 -6.41 -6.35 -13.69
CA LEU A 27 -6.85 -5.62 -14.89
C LEU A 27 -5.70 -5.39 -15.86
N ASN A 28 -4.56 -4.89 -15.36
CA ASN A 28 -3.38 -4.69 -16.19
C ASN A 28 -2.98 -5.97 -16.93
N TRP A 29 -2.96 -7.10 -16.23
CA TRP A 29 -2.56 -8.38 -16.79
C TRP A 29 -3.60 -8.96 -17.76
N ASN A 30 -4.88 -9.01 -17.36
CA ASN A 30 -5.91 -9.74 -18.11
C ASN A 30 -6.58 -8.92 -19.23
N VAL A 31 -6.57 -7.58 -19.14
CA VAL A 31 -7.26 -6.72 -20.10
C VAL A 31 -6.27 -5.96 -20.99
N TRP A 32 -5.16 -5.47 -20.41
CA TRP A 32 -4.17 -4.66 -21.13
C TRP A 32 -2.90 -5.41 -21.51
N GLY A 33 -2.80 -6.71 -21.23
CA GLY A 33 -1.61 -7.52 -21.54
C GLY A 33 -0.33 -7.00 -20.90
N GLY A 34 -0.43 -6.31 -19.76
CA GLY A 34 0.68 -5.70 -19.03
C GLY A 34 0.98 -4.23 -19.36
N GLY A 35 0.25 -3.62 -20.31
CA GLY A 35 0.49 -2.26 -20.80
C GLY A 35 -0.47 -1.17 -20.28
N MET A 36 -1.19 -1.39 -19.19
CA MET A 36 -2.20 -0.44 -18.70
C MET A 36 -1.55 0.91 -18.32
N PRO A 37 -1.96 2.03 -18.93
CA PRO A 37 -1.40 3.34 -18.56
C PRO A 37 -1.67 3.67 -17.10
N GLY A 38 -0.66 4.16 -16.38
CA GLY A 38 -0.81 4.63 -14.99
C GLY A 38 -0.96 3.56 -13.92
N TYR A 39 -0.99 2.26 -14.26
CA TYR A 39 -1.21 1.19 -13.26
C TYR A 39 -0.17 1.18 -12.12
N LYS A 40 1.06 1.62 -12.43
CA LYS A 40 2.17 1.73 -11.46
C LYS A 40 1.84 2.64 -10.27
N ILE A 41 0.95 3.62 -10.43
CA ILE A 41 0.52 4.51 -9.35
C ILE A 41 -0.25 3.72 -8.29
N PHE A 42 -1.17 2.84 -8.72
CA PHE A 42 -1.94 2.00 -7.82
C PHE A 42 -1.07 0.96 -7.10
N LEU A 43 0.01 0.50 -7.73
CA LEU A 43 0.95 -0.47 -7.17
C LEU A 43 2.16 0.16 -6.47
N PHE A 44 2.19 1.49 -6.37
CA PHE A 44 3.35 2.23 -5.90
C PHE A 44 3.81 1.83 -4.48
N PRO A 45 2.92 1.71 -3.47
CA PRO A 45 3.34 1.32 -2.12
C PRO A 45 4.05 -0.04 -2.07
N GLY A 46 3.54 -1.06 -2.77
CA GLY A 46 4.19 -2.37 -2.87
C GLY A 46 5.50 -2.31 -3.65
N ASN A 47 5.55 -1.54 -4.73
CA ASN A 47 6.75 -1.37 -5.55
C ASN A 47 7.91 -0.72 -4.76
N LEU A 48 7.62 0.20 -3.84
CA LEU A 48 8.65 0.77 -2.97
C LEU A 48 9.37 -0.32 -2.17
N THR A 49 8.62 -1.22 -1.55
CA THR A 49 9.25 -2.30 -0.77
C THR A 49 9.99 -3.29 -1.67
N LEU A 50 9.44 -3.61 -2.85
CA LEU A 50 10.14 -4.47 -3.79
C LEU A 50 11.50 -3.89 -4.20
N VAL A 51 11.55 -2.62 -4.57
CA VAL A 51 12.78 -1.98 -5.06
C VAL A 51 13.79 -1.74 -3.94
N TYR A 52 13.35 -1.25 -2.78
CA TYR A 52 14.27 -0.76 -1.75
C TYR A 52 14.51 -1.73 -0.60
N VAL A 53 13.64 -2.72 -0.41
CA VAL A 53 13.77 -3.70 0.68
C VAL A 53 14.07 -5.07 0.11
N TRP A 54 13.22 -5.59 -0.77
CA TRP A 54 13.31 -6.98 -1.20
C TRP A 54 14.40 -7.21 -2.25
N HIS A 55 14.53 -6.33 -3.25
CA HIS A 55 15.53 -6.48 -4.31
C HIS A 55 16.99 -6.43 -3.81
N PRO A 56 17.37 -5.59 -2.82
CA PRO A 56 18.70 -5.66 -2.24
C PRO A 56 18.95 -6.90 -1.37
N LEU A 57 17.90 -7.42 -0.73
CA LEU A 57 17.98 -8.59 0.15
C LEU A 57 17.97 -9.91 -0.63
N LEU A 58 17.25 -9.93 -1.75
CA LEU A 58 17.07 -11.08 -2.63
C LEU A 58 17.77 -10.74 -3.95
N THR A 59 19.05 -11.09 -4.02
CA THR A 59 19.92 -10.83 -5.18
C THR A 59 19.58 -11.69 -6.40
N GLU A 60 18.72 -12.69 -6.23
CA GLU A 60 18.23 -13.57 -7.29
C GLU A 60 16.93 -13.06 -7.90
N GLU A 61 16.69 -13.37 -9.17
CA GLU A 61 15.42 -13.06 -9.83
C GLU A 61 14.29 -13.86 -9.17
N ILE A 62 13.49 -13.15 -8.36
CA ILE A 62 12.34 -13.75 -7.69
C ILE A 62 11.26 -14.11 -8.72
N ASP A 63 10.81 -15.36 -8.66
CA ASP A 63 9.64 -15.87 -9.38
C ASP A 63 8.38 -15.02 -9.16
N PHE A 64 7.41 -15.20 -10.05
CA PHE A 64 6.18 -14.43 -10.05
C PHE A 64 5.40 -14.47 -8.71
N TRP A 65 5.11 -15.67 -8.20
CA TRP A 65 4.25 -15.82 -7.02
C TRP A 65 4.86 -15.23 -5.75
N PRO A 66 6.13 -15.51 -5.41
CA PRO A 66 6.77 -14.85 -4.26
C PRO A 66 6.88 -13.34 -4.46
N LYS A 67 7.16 -12.85 -5.68
CA LYS A 67 7.20 -11.41 -5.98
C LYS A 67 5.84 -10.75 -5.76
N LEU A 68 4.75 -11.39 -6.20
CA LEU A 68 3.38 -10.88 -5.97
C LEU A 68 3.02 -10.85 -4.49
N PHE A 69 3.44 -11.87 -3.72
CA PHE A 69 3.23 -11.90 -2.28
C PHE A 69 4.00 -10.79 -1.55
N LEU A 70 5.29 -10.61 -1.84
CA LEU A 70 6.11 -9.54 -1.26
C LEU A 70 5.60 -8.15 -1.63
N HIS A 71 5.16 -7.98 -2.89
CA HIS A 71 4.49 -6.77 -3.34
C HIS A 71 3.23 -6.49 -2.51
N SER A 72 2.37 -7.49 -2.36
CA SER A 72 1.10 -7.39 -1.61
C SER A 72 1.33 -7.06 -0.14
N LEU A 73 2.34 -7.66 0.49
CA LEU A 73 2.77 -7.32 1.86
C LEU A 73 3.21 -5.85 1.95
N GLY A 74 4.05 -5.40 1.01
CA GLY A 74 4.47 -4.01 0.96
C GLY A 74 3.31 -3.04 0.74
N GLN A 75 2.39 -3.40 -0.15
CA GLN A 75 1.20 -2.63 -0.47
C GLN A 75 0.36 -2.37 0.78
N PHE A 76 0.09 -3.43 1.55
CA PHE A 76 -0.66 -3.33 2.81
C PHE A 76 0.11 -2.57 3.88
N ALA A 77 1.38 -2.92 4.12
CA ALA A 77 2.18 -2.38 5.22
C ALA A 77 2.45 -0.89 5.04
N VAL A 78 2.93 -0.47 3.87
CA VAL A 78 3.25 0.93 3.59
C VAL A 78 1.99 1.79 3.63
N ALA A 79 0.89 1.34 3.02
CA ALA A 79 -0.37 2.07 3.06
C ALA A 79 -0.92 2.20 4.49
N SER A 80 -0.85 1.14 5.30
CA SER A 80 -1.28 1.17 6.71
C SER A 80 -0.48 2.21 7.50
N VAL A 81 0.84 2.22 7.36
CA VAL A 81 1.72 3.18 8.05
C VAL A 81 1.40 4.61 7.64
N ILE A 82 1.24 4.88 6.34
CA ILE A 82 0.90 6.21 5.83
C ILE A 82 -0.45 6.67 6.38
N VAL A 83 -1.49 5.82 6.33
CA VAL A 83 -2.83 6.16 6.86
C VAL A 83 -2.77 6.43 8.36
N TRP A 84 -2.01 5.63 9.10
CA TRP A 84 -1.81 5.82 10.54
C TRP A 84 -1.18 7.19 10.83
N LEU A 85 -0.06 7.52 10.17
CA LEU A 85 0.65 8.79 10.33
C LEU A 85 -0.27 9.98 10.02
N ASN A 86 -1.00 9.93 8.91
CA ASN A 86 -1.96 10.98 8.53
C ASN A 86 -3.06 11.13 9.59
N THR A 87 -3.63 10.01 10.05
CA THR A 87 -4.70 10.02 11.05
C THR A 87 -4.23 10.62 12.37
N VAL A 88 -3.03 10.28 12.83
CA VAL A 88 -2.44 10.84 14.06
C VAL A 88 -2.16 12.33 13.90
N THR A 89 -1.56 12.75 12.78
CA THR A 89 -1.26 14.16 12.51
C THR A 89 -2.52 15.01 12.45
N ILE A 90 -3.55 14.57 11.71
CA ILE A 90 -4.84 15.28 11.62
C ILE A 90 -5.48 15.42 13.00
N ARG A 91 -5.50 14.34 13.80
CA ARG A 91 -6.05 14.39 15.17
C ARG A 91 -5.32 15.40 16.04
N LYS A 92 -3.99 15.44 15.97
CA LYS A 92 -3.19 16.43 16.71
C LYS A 92 -3.48 17.86 16.26
N LEU A 93 -3.53 18.12 14.95
CA LEU A 93 -3.82 19.45 14.41
C LEU A 93 -5.21 19.95 14.81
N LEU A 94 -6.23 19.07 14.79
CA LEU A 94 -7.57 19.41 15.23
C LEU A 94 -7.65 19.70 16.73
N ALA A 95 -6.89 18.97 17.56
CA ALA A 95 -6.83 19.20 19.00
C ALA A 95 -6.15 20.54 19.37
N VAL A 96 -5.09 20.92 18.64
CA VAL A 96 -4.41 22.22 18.83
C VAL A 96 -5.31 23.37 18.41
N ARG A 97 -6.12 23.21 17.35
CA ARG A 97 -7.04 24.25 16.86
C ARG A 97 -8.26 24.47 17.75
N SER A 98 -8.58 23.54 18.65
CA SER A 98 -9.71 23.65 19.58
C SER A 98 -9.36 24.28 20.93
N LEU A 99 -8.11 24.71 21.13
CA LEU A 99 -7.61 25.47 22.27
C LEU A 99 -7.53 26.96 21.91
#